data_AF-A0A3D4R436-F1
#
_entry.id   AF-A0A3D4R436-F1
#
_cell.length_a   1.000
_cell.length_b   1.000
_cell.length_c   1.000
_cell.angle_alpha   90.00
_cell.angle_beta   90.00
_cell.angle_gamma   90.00
#
_symmetry.space_group_name_H-M   'P 1'
#
loop_
_entity.id
_entity.type
_entity.pdbx_description
1 polymer ?
#
loop_
_entity_poly.entity_id
_entity_poly.type
_entity_poly.pdbx_seq_one_letter_code
_entity_poly.pdbx_strand_id
1 'polypeptide(L)'
;DIHHLDEKGHPAEGSMIAIRSKGGVAANMKSRADHPTELMGVKRTIVSTGHVYLGRGKTDGAPIMIIPISKTETGVVNLLLVHIRFNETLNLTEKIAVLGYRYHDIRNLVDEYNLIWNDRYLENFSMESLFSEPIEVIAGQIKSLFTGRENNPT
;
A
#
# COMPACT_ATOMS: atom_id res chain seq x y z
N ASP A 1 -14.31 -5.41 13.62
CA ASP A 1 -14.68 -6.82 13.39
C ASP A 1 -15.21 -7.00 11.98
N ILE A 2 -14.92 -8.14 11.38
CA ILE A 2 -15.43 -8.55 10.08
C ILE A 2 -16.40 -9.72 10.29
N HIS A 3 -17.52 -9.69 9.58
CA HIS A 3 -18.60 -10.66 9.72
C HIS A 3 -19.08 -11.17 8.36
N HIS A 4 -19.77 -12.32 8.38
CA HIS A 4 -20.34 -13.00 7.22
C HIS A 4 -19.28 -13.33 6.15
N LEU A 5 -18.17 -13.92 6.58
CA LEU A 5 -17.19 -14.55 5.70
C LEU A 5 -17.69 -15.94 5.29
N ASP A 6 -17.18 -16.46 4.17
CA ASP A 6 -17.44 -17.83 3.75
C ASP A 6 -16.69 -18.85 4.63
N GLU A 7 -16.90 -20.15 4.37
CA GLU A 7 -16.27 -21.25 5.12
C GLU A 7 -14.73 -21.23 5.06
N LYS A 8 -14.15 -20.55 4.07
CA LYS A 8 -12.70 -20.41 3.88
C LYS A 8 -12.16 -19.10 4.48
N GLY A 9 -13.03 -18.26 5.07
CA GLY A 9 -12.64 -16.97 5.62
C GLY A 9 -12.50 -15.86 4.58
N HIS A 10 -13.02 -16.05 3.35
CA HIS A 10 -13.02 -15.01 2.33
C HIS A 10 -14.30 -14.17 2.40
N PRO A 11 -14.24 -12.91 1.91
CA PRO A 11 -15.41 -12.03 1.94
C PRO A 11 -16.43 -12.39 0.85
N ALA A 12 -17.61 -12.83 1.30
CA ALA A 12 -18.79 -13.12 0.48
C ALA A 12 -19.66 -11.88 0.23
N GLU A 13 -20.74 -12.05 -0.53
CA GLU A 13 -21.79 -11.05 -0.61
C GLU A 13 -22.43 -10.84 0.77
N GLY A 14 -22.66 -9.58 1.16
CA GLY A 14 -23.17 -9.25 2.49
C GLY A 14 -22.14 -9.36 3.62
N SER A 15 -20.85 -9.58 3.32
CA SER A 15 -19.78 -9.41 4.32
C SER A 15 -19.79 -8.00 4.90
N MET A 16 -19.66 -7.89 6.21
CA MET A 16 -19.78 -6.64 6.96
C MET A 16 -18.50 -6.30 7.70
N ILE A 17 -18.29 -5.01 7.97
CA ILE A 17 -17.23 -4.50 8.83
C ILE A 17 -17.78 -3.48 9.82
N ALA A 18 -17.30 -3.56 11.06
CA ALA A 18 -17.58 -2.61 12.12
C ALA A 18 -16.30 -2.24 12.86
N ILE A 19 -16.22 -1.01 13.36
CA ILE A 19 -15.10 -0.59 14.20
C ILE A 19 -15.26 -1.18 15.60
N ARG A 20 -14.21 -1.89 16.05
CA ARG A 20 -14.13 -2.43 17.41
C ARG A 20 -13.64 -1.39 18.41
N SER A 21 -12.66 -0.58 18.01
CA SER A 21 -12.06 0.46 18.84
C SER A 21 -11.34 1.48 17.97
N LYS A 22 -11.19 2.70 18.49
CA LYS A 22 -10.32 3.74 17.92
C LYS A 22 -9.39 4.28 18.99
N GLY A 23 -8.25 4.82 18.58
CA GLY A 23 -7.28 5.45 19.45
C GLY A 23 -6.42 6.45 18.69
N GLY A 24 -5.61 7.21 19.43
CA GLY A 24 -4.72 8.21 18.87
C GLY A 24 -5.47 9.23 18.00
N VAL A 25 -4.89 9.58 16.85
CA VAL A 25 -5.46 10.54 15.90
C VAL A 25 -6.84 10.11 15.38
N ALA A 26 -7.11 8.80 15.34
CA ALA A 26 -8.37 8.27 14.84
C ALA A 26 -9.53 8.38 15.84
N ALA A 27 -9.26 8.64 17.14
CA ALA A 27 -10.27 8.59 18.20
C ALA A 27 -11.53 9.42 17.90
N ASN A 28 -11.36 10.61 17.31
CA ASN A 28 -12.43 11.55 17.01
C ASN A 28 -12.81 11.60 15.52
N MET A 29 -12.22 10.75 14.67
CA MET A 29 -12.51 10.77 13.23
C MET A 29 -13.81 10.04 12.94
N LYS A 30 -14.69 10.63 12.11
CA LYS A 30 -15.90 9.94 11.63
C LYS A 30 -15.53 8.82 10.68
N SER A 31 -16.19 7.67 10.80
CA SER A 31 -16.00 6.54 9.89
C SER A 31 -17.33 5.93 9.50
N ARG A 32 -17.46 5.48 8.25
CA ARG A 32 -18.62 4.70 7.79
C ARG A 32 -18.84 3.41 8.57
N ALA A 33 -17.79 2.87 9.19
CA ALA A 33 -17.83 1.64 9.95
C ALA A 33 -18.07 1.88 11.46
N ASP A 34 -18.42 3.11 11.86
CA ASP A 34 -18.88 3.42 13.23
C ASP A 34 -20.16 2.65 13.57
N HIS A 35 -20.93 2.32 12.55
CA HIS A 35 -21.96 1.29 12.58
C HIS A 35 -21.59 0.18 11.59
N PRO A 36 -22.08 -1.05 11.78
CA PRO A 36 -21.86 -2.13 10.81
C PRO A 36 -22.26 -1.69 9.40
N THR A 37 -21.33 -1.82 8.45
CA THR A 37 -21.51 -1.46 7.05
C THR A 37 -20.91 -2.54 6.16
N GLU A 38 -21.28 -2.56 4.88
CA GLU A 38 -20.73 -3.51 3.92
C GLU A 38 -19.19 -3.41 3.83
N LEU A 39 -18.52 -4.56 3.86
CA LEU A 39 -17.10 -4.68 3.61
C LEU A 39 -16.84 -4.51 2.11
N MET A 40 -16.29 -3.35 1.74
CA MET A 40 -16.07 -3.02 0.33
C MET A 40 -14.73 -2.31 0.06
N GLY A 41 -14.36 -2.26 -1.22
CA GLY A 41 -13.15 -1.61 -1.71
C GLY A 41 -11.86 -2.26 -1.18
N VAL A 42 -10.84 -1.44 -0.94
CA VAL A 42 -9.50 -1.90 -0.50
C VAL A 42 -9.56 -2.79 0.75
N LYS A 43 -10.45 -2.51 1.71
CA LYS A 43 -10.60 -3.35 2.91
C LYS A 43 -11.08 -4.76 2.56
N ARG A 44 -12.00 -4.91 1.59
CA ARG A 44 -12.44 -6.22 1.11
C ARG A 44 -11.30 -6.96 0.43
N THR A 45 -10.52 -6.27 -0.40
CA THR A 45 -9.33 -6.85 -1.06
C THR A 45 -8.33 -7.37 -0.04
N ILE A 46 -8.00 -6.58 1.00
CA ILE A 46 -7.06 -6.99 2.06
C ILE A 46 -7.56 -8.22 2.81
N VAL A 47 -8.86 -8.29 3.13
CA VAL A 47 -9.45 -9.47 3.79
C VAL A 47 -9.36 -10.70 2.90
N SER A 48 -9.50 -10.54 1.58
CA SER A 48 -9.39 -11.63 0.62
C SER A 48 -7.94 -12.11 0.40
N THR A 49 -6.96 -11.20 0.42
CA THR A 49 -5.56 -11.56 0.10
C THR A 49 -4.71 -11.84 1.32
N GLY A 50 -5.08 -11.30 2.49
CA GLY A 50 -4.23 -11.33 3.68
C GLY A 50 -2.96 -10.48 3.58
N HIS A 51 -2.83 -9.65 2.53
CA HIS A 51 -1.66 -8.79 2.34
C HIS A 51 -1.78 -7.47 3.09
N VAL A 52 -0.69 -7.00 3.67
CA VAL A 52 -0.58 -5.65 4.23
C VAL A 52 -0.77 -4.63 3.11
N TYR A 53 -1.48 -3.55 3.43
CA TYR A 53 -1.67 -2.43 2.52
C TYR A 53 -0.98 -1.18 3.05
N LEU A 54 -0.29 -0.48 2.15
CA LEU A 54 0.23 0.87 2.35
C LEU A 54 -0.37 1.78 1.29
N GLY A 55 -0.88 2.93 1.70
CA GLY A 55 -1.43 3.91 0.77
C GLY A 55 -2.12 5.05 1.50
N ARG A 56 -3.06 5.72 0.83
CA ARG A 56 -3.75 6.89 1.38
C ARG A 56 -5.16 6.57 1.84
N GLY A 57 -5.54 7.14 2.99
CA GLY A 57 -6.92 7.14 3.44
C GLY A 57 -7.80 7.93 2.48
N LYS A 58 -8.92 7.34 2.04
CA LYS A 58 -9.82 7.98 1.06
C LYS A 58 -10.49 9.26 1.61
N THR A 59 -10.67 9.34 2.92
CA THR A 59 -11.41 10.45 3.56
C THR A 59 -10.50 11.58 3.99
N ASP A 60 -9.30 11.27 4.47
CA ASP A 60 -8.36 12.22 5.08
C ASP A 60 -7.09 12.45 4.23
N GLY A 61 -6.87 11.65 3.19
CA GLY A 61 -5.69 11.72 2.34
C GLY A 61 -4.39 11.31 3.04
N ALA A 62 -4.45 10.87 4.30
CA ALA A 62 -3.28 10.59 5.11
C ALA A 62 -2.65 9.24 4.74
N PRO A 63 -1.32 9.10 4.82
CA PRO A 63 -0.66 7.80 4.75
C PRO A 63 -1.17 6.85 5.83
N ILE A 64 -1.60 5.68 5.42
CA ILE A 64 -2.11 4.63 6.30
C ILE A 64 -1.48 3.28 5.97
N MET A 65 -1.28 2.48 7.00
CA MET A 65 -1.03 1.05 6.90
C MET A 65 -2.26 0.30 7.36
N ILE A 66 -2.70 -0.70 6.60
CA ILE A 66 -3.75 -1.62 7.02
C ILE A 66 -3.15 -3.02 7.14
N ILE A 67 -3.16 -3.54 8.36
CA ILE A 67 -2.60 -4.83 8.72
C ILE A 67 -3.75 -5.82 8.93
N PRO A 68 -3.84 -6.90 8.13
CA PRO A 68 -4.79 -7.97 8.37
C PRO A 68 -4.41 -8.77 9.63
N ILE A 69 -5.39 -9.05 10.47
CA ILE A 69 -5.25 -9.86 11.68
C ILE A 69 -6.11 -11.11 11.52
N SER A 70 -5.44 -12.26 11.52
CA SER A 70 -6.04 -13.58 11.50
C SER A 70 -5.98 -14.18 12.91
N LYS A 71 -7.05 -14.85 13.34
CA LYS A 71 -7.07 -15.57 14.64
C LYS A 71 -6.67 -17.04 14.51
N THR A 72 -6.75 -17.60 13.30
CA THR A 72 -6.61 -19.03 12.97
C THR A 72 -6.23 -19.15 11.48
N GLU A 73 -6.17 -20.38 10.94
CA GLU A 73 -6.01 -20.63 9.49
C GLU A 73 -7.22 -20.19 8.64
N THR A 74 -8.34 -19.81 9.27
CA THR A 74 -9.63 -19.56 8.61
C THR A 74 -9.83 -18.10 8.19
N GLY A 75 -8.76 -17.40 7.76
CA GLY A 75 -8.83 -16.08 7.15
C GLY A 75 -8.76 -14.86 8.07
N VAL A 76 -8.84 -13.68 7.47
CA VAL A 76 -8.67 -12.38 8.12
C VAL A 76 -9.96 -11.97 8.83
N VAL A 77 -9.95 -11.90 10.16
CA VAL A 77 -11.13 -11.58 10.98
C VAL A 77 -11.15 -10.14 11.48
N ASN A 78 -10.00 -9.48 11.45
CA ASN A 78 -9.83 -8.12 11.91
C ASN A 78 -8.87 -7.35 10.99
N LEU A 79 -9.05 -6.04 10.92
CA LEU A 79 -8.09 -5.12 10.29
C LEU A 79 -7.62 -4.12 11.34
N LEU A 80 -6.31 -3.93 11.43
CA LEU A 80 -5.71 -2.82 12.16
C LEU A 80 -5.31 -1.74 11.14
N LEU A 81 -5.88 -0.55 11.28
CA LEU A 81 -5.53 0.61 10.47
C LEU A 81 -4.70 1.56 11.33
N VAL A 82 -3.53 1.94 10.83
CA VAL A 82 -2.58 2.82 11.50
C VAL A 82 -2.28 4.00 10.60
N HIS A 83 -2.44 5.22 11.12
CA HIS A 83 -1.90 6.43 10.49
C HIS A 83 -0.39 6.45 10.66
N ILE A 84 0.34 6.58 9.56
CA ILE A 84 1.80 6.52 9.55
C ILE A 84 2.40 7.82 9.01
N ARG A 85 3.70 7.98 9.22
CA ARG A 85 4.52 8.98 8.53
C ARG A 85 5.72 8.26 7.96
N PHE A 86 6.02 8.53 6.69
CA PHE A 86 7.23 8.04 6.06
C PHE A 86 8.43 8.87 6.53
N ASN A 87 9.57 8.20 6.75
CA ASN A 87 10.82 8.90 6.97
C ASN A 87 11.42 9.27 5.62
N GLU A 88 11.23 10.52 5.18
CA GLU A 88 11.72 10.99 3.89
C GLU A 88 13.22 11.35 3.89
N THR A 89 13.90 11.27 5.03
CA THR A 89 15.32 11.62 5.15
C THR A 89 16.26 10.43 4.95
N LEU A 90 15.73 9.25 4.60
CA LEU A 90 16.53 8.05 4.37
C LEU A 90 17.46 8.25 3.17
N ASN A 91 18.74 7.88 3.35
CA ASN A 91 19.69 7.86 2.25
C ASN A 91 19.38 6.69 1.29
N LEU A 92 19.97 6.70 0.08
CA LEU A 92 19.65 5.71 -0.96
C LEU A 92 19.82 4.27 -0.49
N THR A 93 20.91 3.95 0.24
CA THR A 93 21.16 2.60 0.74
C THR A 93 20.08 2.17 1.73
N GLU A 94 19.65 3.08 2.61
CA GLU A 94 18.54 2.82 3.55
C GLU A 94 17.21 2.66 2.82
N LYS A 95 16.92 3.49 1.80
CA LYS A 95 15.70 3.36 0.96
C LYS A 95 15.62 1.97 0.34
N ILE A 96 16.71 1.48 -0.23
CA ILE A 96 16.79 0.14 -0.83
C ILE A 96 16.57 -0.94 0.23
N ALA A 97 17.23 -0.83 1.38
CA ALA A 97 17.12 -1.80 2.45
C ALA A 97 15.68 -1.95 2.96
N VAL A 98 14.95 -0.84 3.14
CA VAL A 98 13.55 -0.90 3.64
C VAL A 98 12.55 -1.38 2.59
N LEU A 99 12.83 -1.22 1.30
CA LEU A 99 11.95 -1.72 0.23
C LEU A 99 11.91 -3.25 0.17
N GLY A 100 12.95 -3.94 0.62
CA GLY A 100 13.02 -5.40 0.60
C GLY A 100 12.76 -5.95 -0.80
N TYR A 101 11.88 -6.96 -0.91
CA TYR A 101 11.56 -7.59 -2.21
C TYR A 101 11.01 -6.62 -3.25
N ARG A 102 10.34 -5.54 -2.82
CA ARG A 102 9.76 -4.54 -3.72
C ARG A 102 10.81 -3.82 -4.55
N TYR A 103 12.03 -3.67 -4.04
CA TYR A 103 13.16 -3.15 -4.81
C TYR A 103 13.44 -4.03 -6.05
N HIS A 104 13.40 -5.35 -5.88
CA HIS A 104 13.60 -6.28 -6.98
C HIS A 104 12.47 -6.21 -7.99
N ASP A 105 11.21 -6.07 -7.55
CA ASP A 105 10.08 -5.94 -8.47
C ASP A 105 10.19 -4.68 -9.34
N ILE A 106 10.57 -3.54 -8.74
CA ILE A 106 10.80 -2.28 -9.48
C ILE A 106 11.94 -2.46 -10.49
N ARG A 107 13.06 -3.02 -10.05
CA ARG A 107 14.22 -3.26 -10.91
C ARG A 107 13.87 -4.16 -12.09
N ASN A 108 13.22 -5.29 -11.82
CA ASN A 108 12.83 -6.25 -12.86
C ASN A 108 11.97 -5.58 -13.92
N LEU A 109 10.98 -4.78 -13.52
CA LEU A 109 10.11 -4.08 -14.47
C LEU A 109 10.84 -2.99 -15.26
N VAL A 110 11.84 -2.32 -14.68
CA VAL A 110 12.67 -1.35 -15.41
C VAL A 110 13.61 -2.04 -16.39
N ASP A 111 14.20 -3.17 -16.02
CA ASP A 111 15.07 -3.97 -16.88
C ASP A 111 14.32 -4.44 -18.15
N GLU A 112 13.00 -4.71 -18.06
CA GLU A 112 12.15 -5.02 -19.23
C GLU A 112 12.07 -3.89 -20.28
N TYR A 113 12.38 -2.64 -19.90
CA TYR A 113 12.47 -1.52 -20.84
C TYR A 113 13.83 -1.43 -21.56
N ASN A 114 14.71 -2.42 -21.41
CA ASN A 114 16.09 -2.40 -21.91
C ASN A 114 16.92 -1.21 -21.38
N LEU A 115 16.55 -0.71 -20.20
CA LEU A 115 17.30 0.32 -19.49
C LEU A 115 18.30 -0.37 -18.56
N ILE A 116 19.55 0.10 -18.54
CA ILE A 116 20.53 -0.40 -17.56
C ILE A 116 20.11 0.11 -16.18
N TRP A 117 19.80 -0.81 -15.26
CA TRP A 117 19.45 -0.45 -13.88
C TRP A 117 20.54 0.37 -13.19
N ASN A 118 20.10 1.40 -12.46
CA ASN A 118 20.93 2.15 -11.54
C ASN A 118 20.10 2.51 -10.31
N ASP A 119 20.60 2.16 -9.13
CA ASP A 119 19.93 2.46 -7.85
C ASP A 119 19.56 3.93 -7.70
N ARG A 120 20.35 4.84 -8.30
CA ARG A 120 20.09 6.29 -8.27
C ARG A 120 18.75 6.69 -8.86
N TYR A 121 18.10 5.83 -9.65
CA TYR A 121 16.75 6.09 -10.13
C TYR A 121 15.73 6.25 -9.00
N LEU A 122 16.01 5.70 -7.81
CA LEU A 122 15.16 5.80 -6.63
C LEU A 122 15.42 7.05 -5.78
N GLU A 123 16.48 7.83 -6.05
CA GLU A 123 16.86 8.98 -5.20
C GLU A 123 15.75 10.02 -5.09
N ASN A 124 15.14 10.37 -6.23
CA ASN A 124 14.14 11.43 -6.34
C ASN A 124 12.73 11.00 -5.93
N PHE A 125 12.52 9.73 -5.64
CA PHE A 125 11.22 9.26 -5.17
C PHE A 125 11.09 9.49 -3.65
N SER A 126 9.93 9.95 -3.22
CA SER A 126 9.56 9.90 -1.81
C SER A 126 9.38 8.45 -1.36
N MET A 127 9.65 8.17 -0.10
CA MET A 127 9.36 6.88 0.51
C MET A 127 7.88 6.55 0.42
N GLU A 128 7.00 7.55 0.58
CA GLU A 128 5.58 7.36 0.35
C GLU A 128 5.27 6.82 -1.06
N SER A 129 5.83 7.44 -2.09
CA SER A 129 5.62 7.04 -3.49
C SER A 129 6.17 5.64 -3.74
N LEU A 130 7.39 5.37 -3.25
CA LEU A 130 8.02 4.07 -3.41
C LEU A 130 7.18 2.93 -2.82
N PHE A 131 6.48 3.14 -1.71
CA PHE A 131 5.65 2.11 -1.08
C PHE A 131 4.19 2.08 -1.54
N SER A 132 3.61 3.21 -1.93
CA SER A 132 2.17 3.35 -2.14
C SER A 132 1.75 3.29 -3.61
N GLU A 133 2.65 3.60 -4.54
CA GLU A 133 2.33 3.60 -5.97
C GLU A 133 2.40 2.19 -6.56
N PRO A 134 1.65 1.88 -7.63
CA PRO A 134 1.91 0.67 -8.42
C PRO A 134 3.35 0.65 -8.96
N ILE A 135 3.93 -0.55 -9.08
CA ILE A 135 5.31 -0.71 -9.56
C ILE A 135 5.44 -0.18 -10.99
N GLU A 136 4.39 -0.32 -11.80
CA GLU A 136 4.27 0.18 -13.16
C GLU A 136 4.33 1.71 -13.23
N VAL A 137 3.77 2.40 -12.24
CA VAL A 137 3.84 3.87 -12.15
C VAL A 137 5.27 4.30 -11.85
N ILE A 138 5.94 3.64 -10.89
CA ILE A 138 7.33 3.93 -10.54
C ILE A 138 8.25 3.66 -11.74
N ALA A 139 8.14 2.50 -12.37
CA ALA A 139 8.96 2.14 -13.53
C ALA A 139 8.70 3.07 -14.73
N GLY A 140 7.44 3.45 -14.97
CA GLY A 140 7.07 4.43 -16.00
C GLY A 140 7.69 5.81 -15.76
N GLN A 141 7.72 6.27 -14.50
CA GLN A 141 8.40 7.52 -14.13
C GLN A 141 9.92 7.43 -14.37
N ILE A 142 10.56 6.34 -13.98
CA ILE A 142 11.99 6.10 -14.25
C ILE A 142 12.25 6.14 -15.77
N LYS A 143 11.45 5.44 -16.57
CA LYS A 143 11.56 5.43 -18.03
C LYS A 143 11.45 6.83 -18.62
N SER A 144 10.53 7.65 -18.11
CA SER A 144 10.31 9.02 -18.61
C SER A 144 11.55 9.94 -18.49
N LEU A 145 12.44 9.66 -17.53
CA LEU A 145 13.70 10.37 -17.35
C LEU A 145 14.65 10.23 -18.55
N PHE A 146 14.51 9.14 -19.33
CA PHE A 146 15.33 8.86 -20.50
C PHE A 146 14.70 9.36 -21.79
N THR A 147 13.38 9.27 -21.93
CA THR A 147 12.66 9.80 -23.11
C THR A 147 12.68 11.32 -23.18
N GLY A 148 12.82 12.01 -22.04
CA GLY A 148 12.99 13.47 -22.00
C GLY A 148 14.38 13.95 -22.43
N ARG A 149 15.40 13.09 -22.40
CA ARG A 149 16.79 13.46 -22.76
C ARG A 149 17.08 13.36 -24.25
N GLU A 150 16.34 12.56 -25.01
CA GLU A 150 16.49 12.46 -26.47
C GLU A 150 15.93 13.69 -27.22
N ASN A 151 15.09 14.52 -26.58
CA ASN A 151 14.43 15.67 -27.21
C ASN A 151 15.13 17.02 -26.96
N ASN A 152 16.28 17.04 -26.29
CA ASN A 152 17.07 18.27 -26.11
C ASN A 152 18.51 18.02 -26.60
N PRO A 153 18.79 18.21 -27.90
CA PRO A 153 20.15 18.22 -28.39
C PRO A 153 20.86 19.46 -27.85
N THR A 154 21.90 19.26 -27.04
CA THR A 154 22.94 20.27 -26.76
C THR A 154 23.66 20.69 -28.04
#